data_AF-A0A4U7CC72-F1
#
_entry.id   AF-A0A4U7CC72-F1
#
_cell.length_a   1.000
_cell.length_b   1.000
_cell.length_c   1.000
_cell.angle_alpha   90.00
_cell.angle_beta   90.00
_cell.angle_gamma   90.00
#
_symmetry.space_group_name_H-M   'P 1'
#
loop_
_entity.id
_entity.type
_entity.pdbx_description
1 polymer ?
#
loop_
_entity_poly.entity_id
_entity_poly.type
_entity_poly.pdbx_seq_one_letter_code
_entity_poly.pdbx_strand_id
1 'polypeptide(L)'
;MPASREARVRKSSDASVDMLSVRAEGDLERSRTVYFTDQNPEFKITATNISDSSIGGQILARVEFDESEENYGDETAHVRLGLEPGESTTETLSPDIMSYQGHAAVRIDKATIREASEEYDYEVNKMSGNRRWRIYTFMVYDRDYYRVNYLQPRYAQYAAAILSVLIVAVGIIQITGWTP
;
A
#
# COMPACT_ATOMS: atom_id res chain seq x y z
N MET A 1 11.58 1.05 2.74
CA MET A 1 10.94 2.23 2.11
C MET A 1 9.44 2.00 2.18
N PRO A 2 8.63 2.90 2.76
CA PRO A 2 7.18 2.72 2.76
C PRO A 2 6.69 2.67 1.31
N ALA A 3 5.85 1.68 1.00
CA ALA A 3 5.34 1.41 -0.33
C ALA A 3 4.19 2.37 -0.69
N SER A 4 4.44 3.69 -0.71
CA SER A 4 3.52 4.58 -1.41
C SER A 4 3.85 4.53 -2.90
N ARG A 5 3.10 3.75 -3.68
CA ARG A 5 3.14 3.84 -5.14
C ARG A 5 2.04 4.77 -5.59
N GLU A 6 2.45 5.97 -5.97
CA GLU A 6 1.64 6.90 -6.73
C GLU A 6 1.28 6.26 -8.08
N ALA A 7 0.00 6.21 -8.42
CA ALA A 7 -0.47 5.90 -9.76
C ALA A 7 -0.83 7.18 -10.49
N ARG A 8 -0.43 7.27 -11.75
CA ARG A 8 -0.74 8.43 -12.60
C ARG A 8 -1.68 8.03 -13.71
N VAL A 9 -2.75 8.80 -13.88
CA VAL A 9 -3.72 8.65 -14.95
C VAL A 9 -3.38 9.65 -16.04
N ARG A 10 -3.28 9.14 -17.27
CA ARG A 10 -2.81 9.88 -18.43
C ARG A 10 -3.94 10.31 -19.35
N LYS A 11 -3.69 11.37 -20.12
CA LYS A 11 -4.58 11.79 -21.21
C LYS A 11 -4.63 10.69 -22.27
N SER A 12 -5.83 10.40 -22.77
CA SER A 12 -6.06 9.33 -23.76
C SER A 12 -5.47 9.67 -25.12
N SER A 13 -5.40 10.96 -25.49
CA SER A 13 -4.83 11.40 -26.77
C SER A 13 -3.31 11.54 -26.72
N ASP A 14 -2.73 11.69 -25.54
CA ASP A 14 -1.29 11.86 -25.33
C ASP A 14 -0.82 11.14 -24.06
N ALA A 15 -0.16 10.00 -24.25
CA ALA A 15 0.33 9.17 -23.16
C ALA A 15 1.57 9.75 -22.43
N SER A 16 2.10 10.90 -22.86
CA SER A 16 3.17 11.62 -22.16
C SER A 16 2.65 12.59 -21.11
N VAL A 17 1.35 12.91 -21.12
CA VAL A 17 0.73 13.88 -20.21
C VAL A 17 0.02 13.12 -19.07
N ASP A 18 0.64 13.16 -17.89
CA ASP A 18 -0.01 12.75 -16.64
C ASP A 18 -0.91 13.89 -16.15
N MET A 19 -2.16 13.59 -15.81
CA MET A 19 -3.16 14.61 -15.47
C MET A 19 -3.74 14.44 -14.05
N LEU A 20 -3.77 13.21 -13.56
CA LEU A 20 -4.28 12.90 -12.22
C LEU A 20 -3.31 11.97 -11.51
N SER A 21 -3.03 12.27 -10.25
CA SER A 21 -2.21 11.47 -9.36
C SER A 21 -3.08 10.83 -8.29
N VAL A 22 -2.91 9.54 -8.05
CA VAL A 22 -3.67 8.78 -7.05
C VAL A 22 -2.69 8.11 -6.11
N ARG A 23 -2.85 8.38 -4.81
CA ARG A 23 -1.98 7.84 -3.76
C ARG A 23 -2.82 7.16 -2.69
N ALA A 24 -2.31 6.03 -2.19
CA ALA A 24 -2.83 5.39 -1.00
C ALA A 24 -1.86 5.54 0.17
N GLU A 25 -2.39 5.87 1.34
CA GLU A 25 -1.68 5.91 2.62
C GLU A 25 -2.40 5.01 3.62
N GLY A 26 -1.66 4.15 4.32
CA GLY A 26 -2.22 3.30 5.38
C GLY A 26 -2.12 3.96 6.76
N ASP A 27 -3.00 3.55 7.68
CA ASP A 27 -3.13 4.09 9.03
C ASP A 27 -1.89 3.88 9.94
N LEU A 28 -1.02 2.91 9.61
CA LEU A 28 0.17 2.65 10.43
C LEU A 28 1.34 3.59 10.11
N GLU A 29 1.91 4.19 11.17
CA GLU A 29 3.07 5.08 11.15
C GLU A 29 4.23 4.53 10.28
N ARG A 30 4.37 5.10 9.07
CA ARG A 30 5.54 5.21 8.18
C ARG A 30 6.47 4.00 7.96
N SER A 31 6.21 2.83 8.52
CA SER A 31 7.19 1.73 8.55
C SER A 31 6.60 0.32 8.64
N ARG A 32 5.34 0.15 9.04
CA ARG A 32 4.73 -1.18 9.17
C ARG A 32 3.79 -1.45 8.00
N THR A 33 4.16 -2.43 7.18
CA THR A 33 3.34 -2.99 6.10
C THR A 33 2.66 -4.29 6.54
N VAL A 34 2.56 -4.53 7.85
CA VAL A 34 1.98 -5.73 8.43
C VAL A 34 0.78 -5.30 9.27
N TYR A 35 -0.38 -5.82 8.91
CA TYR A 35 -1.62 -5.70 9.65
C TYR A 35 -1.96 -7.06 10.26
N PHE A 36 -2.81 -7.04 11.28
CA PHE A 36 -3.28 -8.24 11.92
C PHE A 36 -4.77 -8.48 11.62
N THR A 37 -5.19 -9.75 11.64
CA THR A 37 -6.59 -10.14 11.44
C THR A 37 -7.54 -9.56 12.48
N ASP A 38 -7.03 -9.14 13.64
CA ASP A 38 -7.78 -8.45 14.70
C ASP A 38 -7.81 -6.93 14.56
N GLN A 39 -7.30 -6.39 13.44
CA GLN A 39 -7.27 -4.97 13.13
C GLN A 39 -8.16 -4.66 11.92
N ASN A 40 -8.81 -3.49 11.97
CA ASN A 40 -9.54 -2.92 10.84
C ASN A 40 -8.72 -1.73 10.33
N PRO A 41 -7.78 -1.92 9.40
CA PRO A 41 -6.95 -0.83 8.93
C PRO A 41 -7.74 0.11 8.04
N GLU A 42 -7.39 1.39 8.12
CA GLU A 42 -7.92 2.41 7.23
C GLU A 42 -6.88 2.81 6.19
N PHE A 43 -7.31 2.97 4.96
CA PHE A 43 -6.49 3.44 3.85
C PHE A 43 -7.06 4.74 3.31
N LYS A 44 -6.28 5.81 3.36
CA LYS A 44 -6.63 7.09 2.75
C LYS A 44 -6.21 7.07 1.28
N ILE A 45 -7.19 7.21 0.39
CA ILE A 45 -7.00 7.27 -1.05
C ILE A 45 -7.15 8.72 -1.48
N THR A 46 -6.04 9.38 -1.78
CA THR A 46 -6.01 10.77 -2.23
C THR A 46 -5.85 10.81 -3.74
N ALA A 47 -6.79 11.46 -4.43
CA ALA A 47 -6.68 11.80 -5.84
C ALA A 47 -6.40 13.30 -5.97
N THR A 48 -5.36 13.66 -6.71
CA THR A 48 -4.89 15.04 -6.89
C THR A 48 -4.85 15.38 -8.38
N ASN A 49 -5.51 16.46 -8.77
CA ASN A 49 -5.41 17.02 -10.11
C ASN A 49 -4.06 17.72 -10.26
N ILE A 50 -3.21 17.17 -11.12
CA ILE A 50 -1.85 17.70 -11.39
C ILE A 50 -1.78 18.45 -12.72
N SER A 51 -2.93 18.64 -13.36
CA SER A 51 -3.06 19.34 -14.63
C SER A 51 -3.58 20.78 -14.43
N ASP A 52 -3.47 21.58 -15.48
CA ASP A 52 -3.99 22.95 -15.52
C ASP A 52 -5.47 23.01 -15.95
N SER A 53 -6.19 21.88 -15.95
CA SER A 53 -7.57 21.79 -16.42
C SER A 53 -8.45 21.04 -15.43
N SER A 54 -9.75 21.31 -15.45
CA SER A 54 -10.72 20.68 -14.54
C SER A 54 -10.94 19.20 -14.89
N ILE A 55 -11.05 18.33 -13.88
CA ILE A 55 -11.21 16.88 -14.07
C ILE A 55 -12.39 16.35 -13.25
N GLY A 56 -13.36 15.76 -13.95
CA GLY A 56 -14.52 15.06 -13.38
C GLY A 56 -14.45 13.53 -13.46
N GLY A 57 -15.41 12.86 -12.81
CA GLY A 57 -15.64 11.42 -12.93
C GLY A 57 -15.50 10.66 -11.61
N GLN A 58 -15.05 9.40 -11.66
CA GLN A 58 -14.83 8.59 -10.46
C GLN A 58 -13.72 7.57 -10.63
N ILE A 59 -13.02 7.27 -9.53
CA ILE A 59 -12.08 6.14 -9.43
C ILE A 59 -12.57 5.17 -8.37
N LEU A 60 -12.44 3.88 -8.67
CA LEU A 60 -12.73 2.80 -7.73
C LEU A 60 -11.42 2.28 -7.14
N ALA A 61 -11.32 2.32 -5.81
CA ALA A 61 -10.27 1.67 -5.04
C ALA A 61 -10.84 0.48 -4.27
N ARG A 62 -10.07 -0.62 -4.20
CA ARG A 62 -10.45 -1.85 -3.52
C ARG A 62 -9.23 -2.55 -2.93
N VAL A 63 -9.44 -3.44 -1.97
CA VAL A 63 -8.40 -4.36 -1.48
C VAL A 63 -8.53 -5.69 -2.20
N GLU A 64 -7.40 -6.27 -2.59
CA GLU A 64 -7.29 -7.62 -3.16
C GLU A 64 -6.19 -8.40 -2.46
N PHE A 65 -6.45 -9.69 -2.18
CA PHE A 65 -5.45 -10.62 -1.67
C PHE A 65 -4.83 -11.38 -2.85
N ASP A 66 -3.50 -11.43 -2.93
CA ASP A 66 -2.78 -12.02 -4.07
C ASP A 66 -2.96 -13.55 -4.16
N GLU A 67 -3.39 -14.19 -3.06
CA GLU A 67 -3.62 -15.64 -2.97
C GLU A 67 -5.09 -16.05 -3.22
N SER A 68 -6.00 -15.09 -3.43
CA SER A 68 -7.40 -15.35 -3.80
C SER A 68 -7.69 -14.87 -5.22
N GLU A 69 -8.21 -15.75 -6.08
CA GLU A 69 -8.83 -15.32 -7.35
C GLU A 69 -10.14 -14.55 -7.13
N GLU A 70 -10.68 -14.61 -5.91
CA GLU A 70 -11.88 -13.90 -5.49
C GLU A 70 -11.57 -12.46 -5.07
N ASN A 71 -12.40 -11.52 -5.54
CA ASN A 71 -12.43 -10.17 -5.00
C ASN A 71 -13.03 -10.25 -3.59
N TYR A 72 -12.19 -10.20 -2.57
CA TYR A 72 -12.65 -10.18 -1.18
C TYR A 72 -13.07 -8.76 -0.80
N GLY A 73 -14.34 -8.62 -0.40
CA GLY A 73 -14.96 -7.38 0.04
C GLY A 73 -15.78 -6.70 -1.05
N ASP A 74 -17.07 -6.52 -0.78
CA ASP A 74 -17.93 -5.54 -1.50
C ASP A 74 -17.49 -4.08 -1.18
N GLU A 75 -16.57 -3.92 -0.23
CA GLU A 75 -16.07 -2.64 0.23
C GLU A 75 -15.14 -2.02 -0.80
N THR A 76 -15.74 -1.16 -1.60
CA THR A 76 -15.08 -0.34 -2.62
C THR A 76 -15.16 1.11 -2.19
N ALA A 77 -14.03 1.81 -2.24
CA ALA A 77 -14.01 3.26 -2.05
C ALA A 77 -14.23 3.92 -3.41
N HIS A 78 -15.33 4.64 -3.52
CA HIS A 78 -15.68 5.44 -4.68
C HIS A 78 -15.11 6.85 -4.51
N VAL A 79 -13.94 7.10 -5.09
CA VAL A 79 -13.32 8.43 -5.11
C VAL A 79 -14.03 9.25 -6.19
N ARG A 80 -14.99 10.08 -5.77
CA ARG A 80 -15.69 11.01 -6.67
C ARG A 80 -14.77 12.17 -7.03
N LEU A 81 -14.68 12.46 -8.32
CA LEU A 81 -13.82 13.49 -8.87
C LEU A 81 -14.67 14.62 -9.41
N GLY A 82 -14.30 15.83 -9.01
CA GLY A 82 -14.78 17.11 -9.51
C GLY A 82 -13.75 18.13 -9.09
N LEU A 83 -12.52 17.95 -9.59
CA LEU A 83 -11.32 18.60 -9.09
C LEU A 83 -10.90 19.73 -10.03
N GLU A 84 -10.80 20.93 -9.47
CA GLU A 84 -10.15 22.05 -10.13
C GLU A 84 -8.62 21.85 -10.22
N PRO A 85 -7.90 22.63 -11.06
CA PRO A 85 -6.45 22.55 -11.16
C PRO A 85 -5.75 22.66 -9.78
N GLY A 86 -4.94 21.66 -9.44
CA GLY A 86 -4.23 21.57 -8.16
C GLY A 86 -5.06 21.10 -6.97
N GLU A 87 -6.35 20.84 -7.13
CA GLU A 87 -7.21 20.35 -6.06
C GLU A 87 -6.98 18.86 -5.78
N SER A 88 -7.28 18.45 -4.54
CA SER A 88 -7.23 17.04 -4.14
C SER A 88 -8.47 16.65 -3.35
N THR A 89 -8.94 15.43 -3.57
CA THR A 89 -9.98 14.78 -2.77
C THR A 89 -9.41 13.55 -2.10
N THR A 90 -9.92 13.20 -0.93
CA THR A 90 -9.48 12.02 -0.19
C THR A 90 -10.70 11.24 0.30
N GLU A 91 -10.71 9.94 -0.01
CA GLU A 91 -11.68 9.00 0.54
C GLU A 91 -10.99 7.98 1.42
N THR A 92 -11.73 7.44 2.39
CA THR A 92 -11.22 6.41 3.30
C THR A 92 -11.79 5.05 2.91
N LEU A 93 -10.90 4.09 2.74
CA LEU A 93 -11.20 2.68 2.49
C LEU A 93 -10.90 1.91 3.78
N SER A 94 -11.94 1.37 4.42
CA SER A 94 -11.82 0.60 5.66
C SER A 94 -12.28 -0.84 5.42
N PRO A 95 -11.42 -1.70 4.84
CA PRO A 95 -11.77 -3.07 4.52
C PRO A 95 -11.94 -3.92 5.78
N ASP A 96 -12.94 -4.81 5.77
CA ASP A 96 -13.01 -5.92 6.70
C ASP A 96 -11.99 -7.01 6.30
N ILE A 97 -10.93 -7.15 7.10
CA ILE A 97 -9.79 -8.03 6.83
C ILE A 97 -9.91 -9.38 7.57
N MET A 98 -10.95 -9.56 8.39
CA MET A 98 -10.97 -10.52 9.51
C MET A 98 -10.69 -12.00 9.16
N SER A 99 -10.79 -12.42 7.90
CA SER A 99 -10.70 -13.85 7.53
C SER A 99 -9.49 -14.26 6.69
N TYR A 100 -8.63 -13.34 6.21
CA TYR A 100 -7.55 -13.70 5.28
C TYR A 100 -6.14 -13.40 5.84
N GLN A 101 -5.25 -14.39 5.73
CA GLN A 101 -3.83 -14.24 5.99
C GLN A 101 -3.07 -14.29 4.66
N GLY A 102 -2.04 -13.45 4.52
CA GLY A 102 -1.20 -13.44 3.32
C GLY A 102 -0.93 -12.04 2.77
N HIS A 103 -0.61 -11.99 1.48
CA HIS A 103 -0.27 -10.75 0.79
C HIS A 103 -1.53 -10.07 0.27
N ALA A 104 -1.69 -8.80 0.62
CA ALA A 104 -2.80 -7.98 0.19
C ALA A 104 -2.31 -6.69 -0.46
N ALA A 105 -3.15 -6.09 -1.27
CA ALA A 105 -2.85 -4.85 -1.92
C ALA A 105 -4.09 -3.97 -2.13
N VAL A 106 -3.91 -2.66 -1.96
CA VAL A 106 -4.85 -1.67 -2.45
C VAL A 106 -4.62 -1.50 -3.95
N ARG A 107 -5.69 -1.69 -4.71
CA ARG A 107 -5.69 -1.57 -6.16
C ARG A 107 -6.75 -0.58 -6.62
N ILE A 108 -6.43 0.15 -7.67
CA ILE A 108 -7.36 1.07 -8.33
C ILE A 108 -7.65 0.58 -9.75
N ASP A 109 -8.88 0.81 -10.22
CA ASP A 109 -9.23 0.50 -11.59
C ASP A 109 -8.38 1.33 -12.57
N LYS A 110 -7.87 0.69 -13.63
CA LYS A 110 -7.11 1.41 -14.64
C LYS A 110 -8.04 2.36 -15.39
N ALA A 111 -7.66 3.63 -15.44
CA ALA A 111 -8.43 4.66 -16.09
C ALA A 111 -7.59 5.45 -17.11
N THR A 112 -8.29 6.22 -17.96
CA THR A 112 -7.72 7.20 -18.89
C THR A 112 -8.56 8.45 -18.86
N ILE A 113 -7.92 9.60 -19.07
CA ILE A 113 -8.61 10.89 -19.08
C ILE A 113 -8.94 11.27 -20.52
N ARG A 114 -10.19 11.62 -20.79
CA ARG A 114 -10.67 12.06 -22.11
C ARG A 114 -11.29 13.44 -22.00
N GLU A 115 -11.28 14.18 -23.09
CA GLU A 115 -11.99 15.46 -23.17
C GLU A 115 -13.47 15.21 -22.91
N ALA A 116 -14.06 16.04 -22.06
CA ALA A 116 -15.47 16.00 -21.71
C ALA A 116 -16.21 17.17 -22.39
N SER A 117 -17.52 17.02 -22.57
CA SER A 117 -18.33 17.95 -23.36
C SER A 117 -19.17 18.93 -22.54
N GLU A 118 -19.15 18.82 -21.20
CA GLU A 118 -20.13 19.50 -20.33
C GLU A 118 -19.49 20.25 -19.17
N GLU A 119 -19.42 19.65 -17.98
CA GLU A 119 -19.14 20.33 -16.71
C GLU A 119 -17.64 20.50 -16.41
N TYR A 120 -16.81 19.62 -16.97
CA TYR A 120 -15.37 19.60 -16.79
C TYR A 120 -14.68 19.58 -18.15
N ASP A 121 -13.44 20.07 -18.23
CA ASP A 121 -12.62 19.99 -19.44
C ASP A 121 -12.30 18.52 -19.79
N TYR A 122 -12.18 17.70 -18.74
CA TYR A 122 -11.79 16.31 -18.85
C TYR A 122 -12.56 15.40 -17.90
N GLU A 123 -12.75 14.15 -18.31
CA GLU A 123 -13.39 13.12 -17.50
C GLU A 123 -12.55 11.84 -17.44
N VAL A 124 -12.50 11.26 -16.24
CA VAL A 124 -11.87 9.97 -15.98
C VAL A 124 -12.79 8.84 -16.47
N ASN A 125 -12.33 8.16 -17.51
CA ASN A 125 -13.00 6.99 -18.07
C ASN A 125 -12.25 5.71 -17.69
N LYS A 126 -12.97 4.76 -17.10
CA LYS A 126 -12.44 3.41 -16.82
C LYS A 126 -12.08 2.71 -18.13
N MET A 127 -10.88 2.15 -18.22
CA MET A 127 -10.50 1.32 -19.36
C MET A 127 -11.33 0.03 -19.36
N SER A 128 -11.77 -0.40 -20.55
CA SER A 128 -12.45 -1.69 -20.72
C SER A 128 -11.50 -2.84 -20.34
N GLY A 129 -11.99 -3.75 -19.49
CA GLY A 129 -11.27 -4.91 -18.97
C GLY A 129 -11.00 -4.86 -17.45
N ASN A 130 -10.76 -6.03 -16.84
CA ASN A 130 -10.53 -6.15 -15.40
C ASN A 130 -9.09 -5.78 -14.98
N ARG A 131 -8.49 -4.78 -15.63
CA ARG A 131 -7.10 -4.38 -15.38
C ARG A 131 -7.06 -3.33 -14.27
N ARG A 132 -6.33 -3.63 -13.20
CA ARG A 132 -6.21 -2.80 -12.00
C ARG A 132 -4.74 -2.51 -11.72
N TRP A 133 -4.45 -1.34 -11.18
CA TRP A 133 -3.11 -0.93 -10.77
C TRP A 133 -2.92 -1.08 -9.28
N ARG A 134 -1.79 -1.65 -8.88
CA ARG A 134 -1.40 -1.85 -7.49
C ARG A 134 -0.68 -0.61 -6.95
N ILE A 135 -1.29 0.08 -5.98
CA ILE A 135 -0.78 1.34 -5.42
C ILE A 135 -0.23 1.21 -4.01
N TYR A 136 -0.67 0.19 -3.27
CA TYR A 136 -0.15 -0.08 -1.93
C TYR A 136 -0.18 -1.59 -1.67
N THR A 137 0.84 -2.11 -0.99
CA THR A 137 0.97 -3.54 -0.64
C THR A 137 1.20 -3.69 0.84
N PHE A 138 0.55 -4.69 1.42
CA PHE A 138 0.69 -5.03 2.82
C PHE A 138 0.53 -6.53 3.03
N MET A 139 0.90 -6.99 4.22
CA MET A 139 0.70 -8.36 4.66
C MET A 139 -0.29 -8.37 5.79
N VAL A 140 -1.13 -9.39 5.84
CA VAL A 140 -2.05 -9.64 6.94
C VAL A 140 -1.64 -10.95 7.59
N TYR A 141 -1.49 -10.94 8.91
CA TYR A 141 -1.18 -12.15 9.68
C TYR A 141 -2.11 -12.27 10.88
N ASP A 142 -2.31 -13.49 11.35
CA ASP A 142 -2.74 -13.68 12.72
C ASP A 142 -1.60 -13.28 13.67
N ARG A 143 -1.95 -12.59 14.77
CA ARG A 143 -0.96 -12.04 15.70
C ARG A 143 -0.17 -13.13 16.42
N ASP A 144 -0.82 -14.22 16.81
CA ASP A 144 -0.16 -15.34 17.47
C ASP A 144 0.72 -16.10 16.49
N TYR A 145 0.21 -16.32 15.27
CA TYR A 145 1.01 -16.88 14.18
C TYR A 145 2.26 -16.04 13.90
N TYR A 146 2.12 -14.72 13.82
CA TYR A 146 3.24 -13.80 13.59
C TYR A 146 4.27 -13.85 14.71
N ARG A 147 3.80 -13.89 15.96
CA ARG A 147 4.69 -13.93 17.13
C ARG A 147 5.53 -15.20 17.17
N VAL A 148 4.92 -16.35 16.96
CA VAL A 148 5.61 -17.64 17.05
C VAL A 148 6.53 -17.86 15.85
N ASN A 149 6.07 -17.58 14.63
CA ASN A 149 6.81 -17.94 13.42
C ASN A 149 7.83 -16.89 12.96
N TYR A 150 7.65 -15.62 13.32
CA TYR A 150 8.54 -14.55 12.86
C TYR A 150 9.31 -13.85 13.98
N LEU A 151 8.67 -13.59 15.14
CA LEU A 151 9.36 -12.87 16.23
C LEU A 151 10.28 -13.79 17.04
N GLN A 152 9.82 -14.97 17.47
CA GLN A 152 10.64 -15.89 18.26
C GLN A 152 11.95 -16.32 17.57
N PRO A 153 11.95 -16.69 16.28
CA PRO A 153 13.19 -17.05 15.59
C PRO A 153 14.16 -15.87 15.49
N ARG A 154 13.65 -14.64 15.28
CA ARG A 154 14.49 -13.44 15.26
C ARG A 154 15.16 -13.20 16.62
N TYR A 155 14.42 -13.33 17.72
CA TYR A 155 15.02 -13.19 19.05
C TYR A 155 16.08 -14.25 19.32
N ALA A 156 15.85 -15.50 18.90
CA ALA A 156 16.83 -16.57 19.01
C ALA A 156 18.10 -16.27 18.18
N GLN A 157 17.95 -15.74 16.96
CA GLN A 157 19.08 -15.32 16.12
C GLN A 157 19.88 -14.17 16.76
N TYR A 158 19.21 -13.16 17.30
CA TYR A 158 19.90 -12.07 18.02
C TYR A 158 20.62 -12.58 19.26
N ALA A 159 19.99 -13.46 20.04
CA ALA A 159 20.62 -14.08 21.20
C ALA A 159 21.85 -14.90 20.80
N ALA A 160 21.77 -15.70 19.74
CA ALA A 160 22.90 -16.46 19.22
C ALA A 160 24.05 -15.57 18.73
N ALA A 161 23.74 -14.45 18.05
CA ALA A 161 24.74 -13.49 17.60
C ALA A 161 25.43 -12.77 18.77
N ILE A 162 24.69 -12.40 19.82
CA ILE A 162 25.27 -11.81 21.02
C ILE A 162 26.15 -12.84 21.74
N LEU A 163 25.68 -14.09 21.86
CA LEU A 163 26.41 -15.15 22.51
C LEU A 163 27.72 -15.48 21.78
N SER A 164 27.72 -15.47 20.45
CA SER A 164 28.93 -15.72 19.65
C SER A 164 29.97 -14.62 19.85
N VAL A 165 29.56 -13.35 19.89
CA VAL A 165 30.45 -12.23 20.20
C VAL A 165 31.02 -12.36 21.62
N LEU A 166 30.20 -12.74 22.60
CA LEU A 166 30.65 -12.95 23.98
C LEU A 166 31.66 -14.08 24.10
N ILE A 167 31.45 -15.20 23.40
CA ILE A 167 32.39 -16.34 23.39
C ILE A 167 33.75 -15.90 22.83
N VAL A 168 33.77 -15.14 21.74
CA VAL A 168 35.00 -14.60 21.15
C VAL A 168 35.70 -13.65 22.13
N ALA A 169 34.94 -12.75 22.78
CA ALA A 169 35.50 -11.82 23.77
C ALA A 169 36.11 -12.55 24.98
N VAL A 170 35.43 -13.56 25.51
CA VAL A 170 35.96 -14.42 26.60
C VAL A 170 37.23 -15.14 26.14
N GLY A 171 37.25 -15.68 24.92
CA GLY A 171 38.45 -16.31 24.36
C GLY A 171 39.64 -15.36 24.27
N ILE A 172 39.43 -14.11 23.84
CA ILE A 172 40.47 -13.08 23.80
C ILE A 172 40.98 -12.77 25.21
N ILE A 173 40.08 -12.62 26.19
CA ILE A 173 40.46 -12.37 27.60
C ILE A 173 41.26 -13.54 28.16
N GLN A 174 40.88 -14.79 27.86
CA GLN A 174 41.64 -15.96 28.30
C GLN A 174 43.04 -16.02 27.68
N ILE A 175 43.20 -15.64 26.41
CA ILE A 175 44.51 -15.64 25.74
C ILE A 175 45.39 -14.48 26.24
N THR A 176 44.81 -13.30 26.47
CA THR A 176 45.56 -12.09 26.85
C THR A 176 45.79 -11.97 28.35
N GLY A 177 44.84 -12.41 29.16
CA GLY A 177 44.91 -12.44 30.62
C GLY A 177 45.68 -13.63 31.19
N TRP A 178 46.02 -14.62 30.35
CA TRP A 178 46.89 -15.73 30.72
C TRP A 178 48.32 -15.46 30.21
N THR A 179 48.94 -14.45 30.82
CA THR A 179 50.40 -14.27 30.80
C THR A 179 50.92 -14.75 32.15
N PRO A 180 51.68 -15.86 32.22
CA PRO A 180 52.33 -16.30 33.46
C PRO A 180 53.42 -15.32 33.93
#